data_AF-A0A157S5W8-F1
#
_entry.id   AF-A0A157S5W8-F1
#
_cell.length_a   1.000
_cell.length_b   1.000
_cell.length_c   1.000
_cell.angle_alpha   90.00
_cell.angle_beta   90.00
_cell.angle_gamma   90.00
#
_symmetry.space_group_name_H-M   'P 1'
#
loop_
_entity.id
_entity.type
_entity.pdbx_description
1 polymer ?
#
loop_
_entity_poly.entity_id
_entity_poly.type
_entity_poly.pdbx_seq_one_letter_code
_entity_poly.pdbx_strand_id
1 'polypeptide(L)'
;MAATDTALEWWDRFCTQAGLELRQGRNKPGRDTDFEEALLAALRATQPVAPPKIQARLRDVLRADARAGAPAIAAVHFLETARTVLRDFADLLEDLLDVLARAQAQRGAQPLRLAWRLAADGSAIERTLPELRQQADTVRQLLDTPIAPADPRARDLWLADTGARLLRVLAAPLWRDRHALYPVWVGTRLLCAAHAHADSFHFHTRGGALAFMDGCRLATYEYGGEQFDVWAEPRCALAGGGRRKRGIQPDFRVVRATPDGRRNAATRFALECRHRLIRSTAQVMQAAEDYARGCPHADTLLVDDSPWDPAARTALAAAAGAARLRLLGHATAGRERQHPALHDSIRDLLFQGAPARAARQEAAQAAAPPAQRRAAAPLSDALRPDLAATVLLEWTGALQDVDLRLVLINDDKHPQTVAYDRTGSLAEAPYAQLVQDVVTGPGQEVIEISRWGNASYLISVRNFSQTGALALDTVACRVRIQGGATWVLKPGHPRDYEWTVGTITVVGDEIHMVPYAGETVLSA
;
A
#
# COMPACT_ATOMS: atom_id res chain seq x y z
N MET A 1 -20.48 13.72 -38.83
CA MET A 1 -20.31 12.26 -38.94
C MET A 1 -21.50 11.72 -39.69
N ALA A 2 -21.32 10.75 -40.58
CA ALA A 2 -22.42 10.22 -41.37
C ALA A 2 -23.25 9.26 -40.51
N ALA A 3 -24.57 9.36 -40.57
CA ALA A 3 -25.50 8.43 -39.92
C ALA A 3 -25.32 6.95 -40.36
N THR A 4 -24.54 6.71 -41.41
CA THR A 4 -24.36 5.42 -42.07
C THR A 4 -23.13 4.65 -41.62
N ASP A 5 -22.40 5.12 -40.60
CA ASP A 5 -21.16 4.47 -40.17
C ASP A 5 -21.43 3.05 -39.65
N THR A 6 -20.79 2.05 -40.27
CA THR A 6 -20.80 0.65 -39.89
C THR A 6 -19.93 0.38 -38.65
N ALA A 7 -20.08 -0.80 -38.03
CA ALA A 7 -19.21 -1.22 -36.92
C ALA A 7 -17.72 -1.23 -37.30
N LEU A 8 -17.39 -1.64 -38.54
CA LEU A 8 -16.02 -1.61 -39.05
C LEU A 8 -15.47 -0.18 -39.15
N GLU A 9 -16.27 0.77 -39.63
CA GLU A 9 -15.85 2.18 -39.74
C GLU A 9 -15.61 2.81 -38.36
N TRP A 10 -16.46 2.50 -37.37
CA TRP A 10 -16.23 2.93 -35.99
C TRP A 10 -14.96 2.34 -35.40
N TRP A 11 -14.71 1.05 -35.61
CA TRP A 11 -13.46 0.43 -35.17
C TRP A 11 -12.23 1.07 -35.81
N ASP A 12 -12.29 1.33 -37.12
CA ASP A 12 -11.20 2.01 -37.84
C ASP A 12 -10.98 3.44 -37.31
N ARG A 13 -12.04 4.15 -36.89
CA ARG A 13 -11.93 5.45 -36.20
C ARG A 13 -11.32 5.33 -34.81
N PHE A 14 -11.68 4.34 -34.01
CA PHE A 14 -11.04 4.13 -32.71
C PHE A 14 -9.53 3.90 -32.91
N CYS A 15 -9.15 3.05 -33.85
CA CYS A 15 -7.74 2.81 -34.17
C CYS A 15 -7.01 4.08 -34.60
N THR A 16 -7.59 4.86 -35.51
CA THR A 16 -6.90 6.01 -36.13
C THR A 16 -6.99 7.31 -35.32
N GLN A 17 -8.16 7.64 -34.78
CA GLN A 17 -8.42 8.91 -34.11
C GLN A 17 -8.14 8.87 -32.61
N ALA A 18 -8.49 7.78 -31.91
CA ALA A 18 -8.09 7.62 -30.51
C ALA A 18 -6.63 7.18 -30.37
N GLY A 19 -6.06 6.62 -31.46
CA GLY A 19 -4.69 6.12 -31.50
C GLY A 19 -4.55 4.80 -30.74
N LEU A 20 -5.50 3.88 -30.92
CA LEU A 20 -5.39 2.55 -30.34
C LEU A 20 -4.23 1.78 -30.98
N GLU A 21 -3.29 1.35 -30.15
CA GLU A 21 -2.10 0.63 -30.53
C GLU A 21 -2.32 -0.87 -30.30
N LEU A 22 -2.87 -1.57 -31.29
CA LEU A 22 -3.18 -3.00 -31.16
C LEU A 22 -1.95 -3.91 -31.33
N ARG A 23 -0.84 -3.38 -31.86
CA ARG A 23 0.38 -4.16 -32.15
C ARG A 23 1.66 -3.35 -31.98
N GLN A 24 2.71 -4.05 -31.56
CA GLN A 24 4.09 -3.56 -31.57
C GLN A 24 4.94 -4.43 -32.53
N GLY A 25 5.32 -3.91 -33.69
CA GLY A 25 6.22 -4.58 -34.64
C GLY A 25 5.73 -5.96 -35.13
N ARG A 26 6.67 -6.92 -35.32
CA ARG A 26 6.42 -8.27 -35.85
C ARG A 26 5.58 -9.13 -34.89
N ASN A 27 4.28 -8.86 -34.81
CA ASN A 27 3.25 -9.64 -34.07
C ASN A 27 3.25 -9.54 -32.54
N LYS A 28 3.92 -8.58 -31.91
CA LYS A 28 3.73 -8.41 -30.46
C LYS A 28 2.39 -7.71 -30.19
N PRO A 29 1.65 -8.10 -29.14
CA PRO A 29 0.49 -7.35 -28.66
C PRO A 29 0.88 -5.90 -28.45
N GLY A 30 0.00 -4.99 -28.86
CA GLY A 30 0.17 -3.58 -28.57
C GLY A 30 -0.53 -3.20 -27.26
N ARG A 31 -0.45 -1.93 -26.92
CA ARG A 31 -1.06 -1.37 -25.71
C ARG A 31 -2.55 -1.68 -25.60
N ASP A 32 -3.29 -1.69 -26.71
CA ASP A 32 -4.76 -1.76 -26.68
C ASP A 32 -5.33 -3.12 -27.09
N THR A 33 -4.51 -4.17 -27.04
CA THR A 33 -4.94 -5.55 -27.36
C THR A 33 -5.96 -6.08 -26.36
N ASP A 34 -5.86 -5.73 -25.08
CA ASP A 34 -6.83 -6.08 -24.03
C ASP A 34 -8.25 -5.55 -24.35
N PHE A 35 -8.35 -4.32 -24.85
CA PHE A 35 -9.62 -3.72 -25.25
C PHE A 35 -10.22 -4.44 -26.48
N GLU A 36 -9.39 -4.78 -27.47
CA GLU A 36 -9.81 -5.58 -28.63
C GLU A 36 -10.31 -6.96 -28.21
N GLU A 37 -9.58 -7.65 -27.32
CA GLU A 37 -9.93 -8.97 -26.80
C GLU A 37 -11.26 -8.95 -26.04
N ALA A 38 -11.45 -7.97 -25.15
CA ALA A 38 -12.69 -7.81 -24.38
C ALA A 38 -13.90 -7.52 -25.28
N LEU A 39 -13.74 -6.63 -26.26
CA LEU A 39 -14.79 -6.29 -27.22
C LEU A 39 -15.17 -7.49 -28.09
N LEU A 40 -14.17 -8.24 -28.56
CA LEU A 40 -14.39 -9.46 -29.34
C LEU A 40 -15.10 -10.55 -28.51
N ALA A 41 -14.73 -10.73 -27.24
CA ALA A 41 -15.38 -11.68 -26.35
C ALA A 41 -16.86 -11.31 -26.11
N ALA A 42 -17.14 -10.04 -25.87
CA ALA A 42 -18.49 -9.55 -25.63
C ALA A 42 -19.40 -9.67 -26.86
N LEU A 43 -18.91 -9.30 -28.06
CA LEU A 43 -19.67 -9.46 -29.31
C LEU A 43 -20.00 -10.92 -29.62
N ARG A 44 -19.08 -11.85 -29.32
CA ARG A 44 -19.31 -13.29 -29.50
C ARG A 44 -20.34 -13.87 -28.54
N ALA A 45 -20.47 -13.29 -27.34
CA ALA A 45 -21.43 -13.75 -26.34
C ALA A 45 -22.88 -13.40 -26.73
N THR A 46 -23.08 -12.29 -27.43
CA THR A 46 -24.41 -11.82 -27.87
C THR A 46 -24.77 -12.30 -29.27
N GLN A 47 -23.78 -12.51 -30.13
CA GLN A 47 -23.98 -13.01 -31.49
C GLN A 47 -22.96 -14.11 -31.81
N PRO A 48 -23.39 -15.38 -31.92
CA PRO A 48 -22.51 -16.46 -32.30
C PRO A 48 -22.16 -16.33 -33.79
N VAL A 49 -21.17 -15.48 -34.11
CA VAL A 49 -20.51 -15.47 -35.41
C VAL A 49 -19.67 -16.74 -35.50
N ALA A 50 -19.88 -17.55 -36.55
CA ALA A 50 -19.15 -18.79 -36.74
C ALA A 50 -17.64 -18.54 -36.59
N PRO A 51 -16.95 -19.23 -35.67
CA PRO A 51 -15.56 -18.91 -35.35
C PRO A 51 -14.70 -19.19 -36.59
N PRO A 52 -13.94 -18.21 -37.08
CA PRO A 52 -12.90 -18.52 -38.06
C PRO A 52 -11.90 -19.51 -37.43
N LYS A 53 -11.32 -20.41 -38.24
CA LYS A 53 -10.39 -21.47 -37.80
C LYS A 53 -9.10 -20.96 -37.13
N ILE A 54 -8.88 -19.65 -37.10
CA ILE A 54 -7.69 -18.97 -36.58
C ILE A 54 -8.18 -17.86 -35.64
N GLN A 55 -7.39 -17.50 -34.62
CA GLN A 55 -7.60 -16.32 -33.76
C GLN A 55 -7.78 -15.06 -34.61
N ALA A 56 -9.01 -14.78 -35.03
CA ALA A 56 -9.32 -13.63 -35.87
C ALA A 56 -9.32 -12.37 -35.01
N ARG A 57 -8.70 -11.32 -35.58
CA ARG A 57 -8.73 -9.98 -35.00
C ARG A 57 -10.13 -9.42 -35.12
N LEU A 58 -10.46 -8.44 -34.27
CA LEU A 58 -11.77 -7.80 -34.31
C LEU A 58 -12.03 -7.17 -35.68
N ARG A 59 -11.02 -6.49 -36.26
CA ARG A 59 -11.13 -5.92 -37.61
C ARG A 59 -11.47 -6.96 -38.68
N ASP A 60 -10.91 -8.16 -38.58
CA ASP A 60 -11.17 -9.23 -39.56
C ASP A 60 -12.59 -9.79 -39.40
N VAL A 61 -13.06 -9.92 -38.15
CA VAL A 61 -14.45 -10.31 -37.85
C VAL A 61 -15.44 -9.26 -38.38
N LEU A 62 -15.23 -7.99 -38.08
CA LEU A 62 -16.09 -6.89 -38.54
C LEU A 62 -16.07 -6.75 -40.07
N ARG A 63 -14.93 -6.99 -40.72
CA ARG A 63 -14.83 -6.98 -42.19
C ARG A 63 -15.56 -8.16 -42.83
N ALA A 64 -15.49 -9.35 -42.22
CA ALA A 64 -16.24 -10.51 -42.69
C ALA A 64 -17.75 -10.28 -42.53
N ASP A 65 -18.17 -9.75 -41.38
CA ASP A 65 -19.56 -9.40 -41.09
C ASP A 65 -20.11 -8.34 -42.05
N ALA A 66 -19.36 -7.26 -42.30
CA ALA A 66 -19.74 -6.22 -43.25
C ALA A 66 -19.85 -6.70 -44.71
N ARG A 67 -19.21 -7.81 -45.06
CA ARG A 67 -19.32 -8.44 -46.40
C ARG A 67 -20.49 -9.42 -46.49
N ALA A 68 -21.09 -9.81 -45.37
CA ALA A 68 -22.30 -10.63 -45.39
C ALA A 68 -23.45 -9.79 -45.98
N GLY A 69 -24.35 -10.44 -46.73
CA GLY A 69 -25.53 -9.76 -47.29
C GLY A 69 -26.47 -9.17 -46.23
N ALA A 70 -26.34 -9.63 -44.98
CA ALA A 70 -26.99 -9.07 -43.79
C ALA A 70 -25.99 -9.08 -42.63
N PRO A 71 -25.26 -7.96 -42.39
CA PRO A 71 -24.32 -7.85 -41.27
C PRO A 71 -25.03 -8.10 -39.94
N ALA A 72 -24.49 -8.98 -39.10
CA ALA A 72 -25.05 -9.28 -37.80
C ALA A 72 -24.71 -8.17 -36.78
N ILE A 73 -23.50 -7.60 -36.87
CA ILE A 73 -22.99 -6.62 -35.91
C ILE A 73 -23.36 -5.21 -36.37
N ALA A 74 -24.57 -4.78 -36.02
CA ALA A 74 -25.00 -3.40 -36.23
C ALA A 74 -24.11 -2.41 -35.47
N ALA A 75 -23.94 -1.20 -36.01
CA ALA A 75 -23.14 -0.14 -35.39
C ALA A 75 -23.62 0.21 -33.97
N VAL A 76 -24.93 0.20 -33.74
CA VAL A 76 -25.53 0.37 -32.41
C VAL A 76 -25.01 -0.68 -31.44
N HIS A 77 -25.13 -1.96 -31.79
CA HIS A 77 -24.69 -3.05 -30.94
C HIS A 77 -23.18 -2.98 -30.65
N PHE A 78 -22.38 -2.62 -31.66
CA PHE A 78 -20.94 -2.43 -31.51
C PHE A 78 -20.60 -1.32 -30.51
N LEU A 79 -21.20 -0.12 -30.63
CA LEU A 79 -20.93 0.99 -29.72
C LEU A 79 -21.44 0.72 -28.30
N GLU A 80 -22.60 0.08 -28.15
CA GLU A 80 -23.08 -0.37 -26.83
C GLU A 80 -22.10 -1.34 -26.18
N THR A 81 -21.56 -2.28 -26.96
CA THR A 81 -20.57 -3.25 -26.46
C THR A 81 -19.24 -2.58 -26.12
N ALA A 82 -18.76 -1.67 -26.96
CA ALA A 82 -17.56 -0.89 -26.68
C ALA A 82 -17.71 -0.07 -25.39
N ARG A 83 -18.90 0.50 -25.16
CA ARG A 83 -19.24 1.19 -23.92
C ARG A 83 -19.22 0.26 -22.71
N THR A 84 -19.84 -0.93 -22.78
CA THR A 84 -19.86 -1.84 -21.63
C THR A 84 -18.48 -2.33 -21.22
N VAL A 85 -17.56 -2.51 -22.18
CA VAL A 85 -16.16 -2.86 -21.92
C VAL A 85 -15.42 -1.78 -21.11
N LEU A 86 -15.85 -0.52 -21.14
CA LEU A 86 -15.25 0.56 -20.35
C LEU A 86 -15.66 0.55 -18.86
N ARG A 87 -16.60 -0.32 -18.44
CA ARG A 87 -17.08 -0.37 -17.06
C ARG A 87 -15.96 -0.67 -16.06
N ASP A 88 -15.12 -1.65 -16.35
CA ASP A 88 -13.99 -2.01 -15.49
C ASP A 88 -13.01 -0.83 -15.33
N PHE A 89 -12.83 -0.01 -16.36
CA PHE A 89 -12.00 1.19 -16.27
C PHE A 89 -12.65 2.28 -15.41
N ALA A 90 -13.97 2.46 -15.49
CA ALA A 90 -14.69 3.38 -14.62
C ALA A 90 -14.60 2.95 -13.14
N ASP A 91 -14.84 1.67 -12.86
CA ASP A 91 -14.73 1.10 -11.51
C ASP A 91 -13.31 1.27 -10.95
N LEU A 92 -12.29 1.08 -11.79
CA LEU A 92 -10.89 1.33 -11.43
C LEU A 92 -10.67 2.78 -11.01
N LEU A 93 -11.15 3.75 -11.82
CA LEU A 93 -10.97 5.18 -11.51
C LEU A 93 -11.66 5.58 -10.22
N GLU A 94 -12.87 5.05 -9.97
CA GLU A 94 -13.60 5.30 -8.74
C GLU A 94 -12.86 4.76 -7.50
N ASP A 95 -12.33 3.54 -7.57
CA ASP A 95 -11.53 2.96 -6.48
C ASP A 95 -10.27 3.82 -6.17
N LEU A 96 -9.62 4.37 -7.21
CA LEU A 96 -8.50 5.31 -7.03
C LEU A 96 -8.95 6.60 -6.33
N LEU A 97 -10.10 7.17 -6.75
CA LEU A 97 -10.67 8.38 -6.16
C LEU A 97 -11.02 8.19 -4.69
N ASP A 98 -11.55 7.03 -4.32
CA ASP A 98 -11.92 6.69 -2.94
C ASP A 98 -10.69 6.66 -2.02
N VAL A 99 -9.59 6.05 -2.45
CA VAL A 99 -8.35 6.05 -1.66
C VAL A 99 -7.75 7.45 -1.55
N LEU A 100 -7.75 8.23 -2.62
CA LEU A 100 -7.29 9.62 -2.56
C LEU A 100 -8.15 10.48 -1.63
N ALA A 101 -9.46 10.28 -1.62
CA ALA A 101 -10.36 10.98 -0.70
C ALA A 101 -10.07 10.62 0.77
N ARG A 102 -9.81 9.34 1.07
CA ARG A 102 -9.40 8.89 2.41
C ARG A 102 -8.06 9.50 2.83
N ALA A 103 -7.06 9.49 1.95
CA ALA A 103 -5.75 10.08 2.21
C ALA A 103 -5.82 11.61 2.38
N GLN A 104 -6.68 12.29 1.60
CA GLN A 104 -6.94 13.72 1.72
C GLN A 104 -7.53 14.07 3.09
N ALA A 105 -8.52 13.30 3.55
CA ALA A 105 -9.20 13.53 4.83
C ALA A 105 -8.22 13.52 6.02
N GLN A 106 -7.09 12.79 5.91
CA GLN A 106 -6.05 12.75 6.94
C GLN A 106 -5.07 13.94 6.90
N ARG A 107 -5.02 14.75 5.83
CA ARG A 107 -4.03 15.84 5.64
C ARG A 107 -4.57 17.26 5.71
N GLY A 108 -5.89 17.46 5.78
CA GLY A 108 -6.49 18.80 5.79
C GLY A 108 -6.73 19.38 4.39
N ALA A 109 -6.50 20.69 4.20
CA ALA A 109 -7.07 21.46 3.07
C ALA A 109 -6.30 21.42 1.73
N GLN A 110 -5.03 20.98 1.69
CA GLN A 110 -4.25 21.00 0.45
C GLN A 110 -4.63 19.83 -0.48
N PRO A 111 -4.95 20.07 -1.77
CA PRO A 111 -5.39 19.01 -2.67
C PRO A 111 -4.28 17.97 -2.91
N LEU A 112 -4.59 16.70 -2.63
CA LEU A 112 -3.72 15.56 -2.85
C LEU A 112 -3.61 15.23 -4.34
N ARG A 113 -2.39 14.88 -4.76
CA ARG A 113 -2.09 14.36 -6.10
C ARG A 113 -1.87 12.84 -6.07
N LEU A 114 -2.14 12.18 -7.18
CA LEU A 114 -1.71 10.80 -7.43
C LEU A 114 -0.49 10.83 -8.33
N ALA A 115 0.59 10.15 -7.94
CA ALA A 115 1.81 10.03 -8.74
C ALA A 115 2.15 8.56 -8.98
N TRP A 116 2.46 8.20 -10.22
CA TRP A 116 2.90 6.87 -10.62
C TRP A 116 3.86 6.95 -11.81
N ARG A 117 4.52 5.85 -12.16
CA ARG A 117 5.49 5.83 -13.26
C ARG A 117 4.93 5.16 -14.51
N LEU A 118 5.23 5.70 -15.68
CA LEU A 118 5.12 4.98 -16.95
C LEU A 118 6.46 4.36 -17.32
N ALA A 119 6.45 3.15 -17.87
CA ALA A 119 7.68 2.41 -18.15
C ALA A 119 8.61 3.09 -19.19
N ALA A 120 9.89 2.73 -19.07
CA ALA A 120 11.08 3.05 -19.88
C ALA A 120 11.80 4.38 -19.64
N ASP A 121 11.13 5.53 -19.75
CA ASP A 121 11.82 6.83 -19.65
C ASP A 121 12.02 7.35 -18.22
N GLY A 122 11.30 6.74 -17.26
CA GLY A 122 11.41 7.05 -15.84
C GLY A 122 10.58 8.26 -15.39
N SER A 123 9.80 8.87 -16.28
CA SER A 123 8.99 10.05 -15.94
C SER A 123 7.81 9.67 -15.05
N ALA A 124 7.62 10.46 -13.99
CA ALA A 124 6.45 10.36 -13.12
C ALA A 124 5.25 11.02 -13.81
N ILE A 125 4.16 10.29 -13.93
CA ILE A 125 2.86 10.85 -14.27
C ILE A 125 2.20 11.28 -12.98
N GLU A 126 1.88 12.56 -12.92
CA GLU A 126 1.07 13.11 -11.85
C GLU A 126 -0.32 13.47 -12.41
N ARG A 127 -1.34 13.19 -11.61
CA ARG A 127 -2.69 13.71 -11.79
C ARG A 127 -3.20 14.28 -10.49
N THR A 128 -3.86 15.41 -10.58
CA THR A 128 -4.59 16.00 -9.47
C THR A 128 -5.91 15.26 -9.26
N LEU A 129 -6.44 15.32 -8.03
CA LEU A 129 -7.76 14.75 -7.73
C LEU A 129 -8.89 15.31 -8.64
N PRO A 130 -8.95 16.62 -8.96
CA PRO A 130 -9.93 17.15 -9.92
C PRO A 130 -9.82 16.55 -11.33
N GLU A 131 -8.61 16.34 -11.85
CA GLU A 131 -8.41 15.75 -13.19
C GLU A 131 -8.89 14.30 -13.23
N LEU A 132 -8.59 13.51 -12.19
CA LEU A 132 -9.07 12.13 -12.08
C LEU A 132 -10.60 12.09 -11.97
N ARG A 133 -11.21 13.00 -11.20
CA ARG A 133 -12.67 13.13 -11.09
C ARG A 133 -13.30 13.47 -12.43
N GLN A 134 -12.79 14.49 -13.12
CA GLN A 134 -13.29 14.88 -14.43
C GLN A 134 -13.25 13.72 -15.43
N GLN A 135 -12.16 12.93 -15.41
CA GLN A 135 -12.05 11.77 -16.28
C GLN A 135 -13.03 10.67 -15.88
N ALA A 136 -13.16 10.35 -14.59
CA ALA A 136 -14.13 9.38 -14.09
C ALA A 136 -15.57 9.78 -14.45
N ASP A 137 -15.93 11.05 -14.26
CA ASP A 137 -17.23 11.60 -14.61
C ASP A 137 -17.49 11.51 -16.12
N THR A 138 -16.47 11.76 -16.95
CA THR A 138 -16.60 11.61 -18.41
C THR A 138 -16.91 10.17 -18.81
N VAL A 139 -16.22 9.19 -18.21
CA VAL A 139 -16.49 7.77 -18.46
C VAL A 139 -17.88 7.38 -17.94
N ARG A 140 -18.24 7.82 -16.73
CA ARG A 140 -19.55 7.53 -16.12
C ARG A 140 -20.71 8.11 -16.94
N GLN A 141 -20.62 9.37 -17.36
CA GLN A 141 -21.63 9.99 -18.24
C GLN A 141 -21.80 9.22 -19.56
N LEU A 142 -20.71 8.68 -20.12
CA LEU A 142 -20.78 7.81 -21.28
C LEU A 142 -21.53 6.51 -20.93
N LEU A 143 -21.19 5.85 -19.81
CA LEU A 143 -21.83 4.61 -19.35
C LEU A 143 -23.33 4.79 -19.04
N ASP A 144 -23.72 5.94 -18.48
CA ASP A 144 -25.09 6.30 -18.11
C ASP A 144 -25.94 6.77 -19.29
N THR A 145 -25.34 6.92 -20.47
CA THR A 145 -26.09 7.25 -21.69
C THR A 145 -27.18 6.18 -21.92
N PRO A 146 -28.44 6.55 -22.20
CA PRO A 146 -29.50 5.58 -22.45
C PRO A 146 -29.13 4.60 -23.58
N ILE A 147 -29.79 3.44 -23.61
CA ILE A 147 -29.70 2.53 -24.77
C ILE A 147 -30.19 3.22 -26.04
N ALA A 148 -29.75 2.73 -27.20
CA ALA A 148 -30.11 3.37 -28.46
C ALA A 148 -31.63 3.41 -28.69
N PRO A 149 -32.20 4.55 -29.12
CA PRO A 149 -33.63 4.67 -29.34
C PRO A 149 -34.11 3.86 -30.56
N ALA A 150 -35.41 3.51 -30.54
CA ALA A 150 -36.06 2.82 -31.65
C ALA A 150 -36.23 3.71 -32.89
N ASP A 151 -36.48 5.02 -32.69
CA ASP A 151 -36.62 5.99 -33.78
C ASP A 151 -35.31 6.16 -34.57
N PRO A 152 -35.32 6.03 -35.91
CA PRO A 152 -34.10 6.10 -36.72
C PRO A 152 -33.34 7.43 -36.59
N ARG A 153 -34.02 8.57 -36.55
CA ARG A 153 -33.34 9.88 -36.48
C ARG A 153 -32.69 10.08 -35.11
N ALA A 154 -33.40 9.74 -34.04
CA ALA A 154 -32.86 9.76 -32.70
C ALA A 154 -31.69 8.76 -32.55
N ARG A 155 -31.74 7.61 -33.25
CA ARG A 155 -30.68 6.61 -33.25
C ARG A 155 -29.42 7.13 -33.95
N ASP A 156 -29.56 7.84 -35.07
CA ASP A 156 -28.43 8.43 -35.78
C ASP A 156 -27.71 9.49 -34.91
N LEU A 157 -28.49 10.32 -34.22
CA LEU A 157 -27.96 11.28 -33.25
C LEU A 157 -27.26 10.57 -32.08
N TRP A 158 -27.85 9.48 -31.57
CA TRP A 158 -27.28 8.67 -30.51
C TRP A 158 -25.96 8.01 -30.93
N LEU A 159 -25.89 7.46 -32.14
CA LEU A 159 -24.68 6.87 -32.71
C LEU A 159 -23.56 7.91 -32.78
N ALA A 160 -23.91 9.11 -33.25
CA ALA A 160 -22.95 10.20 -33.37
C ALA A 160 -22.45 10.68 -32.00
N ASP A 161 -23.35 10.96 -31.04
CA ASP A 161 -22.95 11.42 -29.71
C ASP A 161 -22.14 10.36 -28.95
N THR A 162 -22.62 9.12 -28.92
CA THR A 162 -21.96 7.99 -28.21
C THR A 162 -20.59 7.69 -28.82
N GLY A 163 -20.49 7.65 -30.15
CA GLY A 163 -19.21 7.41 -30.83
C GLY A 163 -18.20 8.53 -30.61
N ALA A 164 -18.63 9.80 -30.59
CA ALA A 164 -17.76 10.93 -30.27
C ALA A 164 -17.27 10.91 -28.81
N ARG A 165 -18.14 10.53 -27.86
CA ARG A 165 -17.77 10.36 -26.44
C ARG A 165 -16.80 9.19 -26.24
N LEU A 166 -17.02 8.05 -26.89
CA LEU A 166 -16.09 6.91 -26.89
C LEU A 166 -14.72 7.32 -27.42
N LEU A 167 -14.67 8.03 -28.56
CA LEU A 167 -13.41 8.56 -29.10
C LEU A 167 -12.70 9.47 -28.10
N ARG A 168 -13.43 10.35 -27.41
CA ARG A 168 -12.85 11.24 -26.39
C ARG A 168 -12.24 10.45 -25.23
N VAL A 169 -12.95 9.45 -24.70
CA VAL A 169 -12.45 8.60 -23.60
C VAL A 169 -11.22 7.82 -24.03
N LEU A 170 -11.29 7.14 -25.19
CA LEU A 170 -10.20 6.30 -25.70
C LEU A 170 -8.97 7.13 -26.13
N ALA A 171 -9.16 8.39 -26.52
CA ALA A 171 -8.05 9.30 -26.85
C ALA A 171 -7.40 9.93 -25.62
N ALA A 172 -8.05 9.86 -24.45
CA ALA A 172 -7.56 10.52 -23.25
C ALA A 172 -6.20 9.93 -22.79
N PRO A 173 -5.26 10.77 -22.31
CA PRO A 173 -3.98 10.28 -21.79
C PRO A 173 -4.15 9.18 -20.74
N LEU A 174 -5.12 9.34 -19.83
CA LEU A 174 -5.36 8.37 -18.76
C LEU A 174 -5.78 6.98 -19.29
N TRP A 175 -6.49 6.91 -20.41
CA TRP A 175 -6.82 5.63 -21.06
C TRP A 175 -5.56 4.96 -21.61
N ARG A 176 -4.67 5.73 -22.24
CA ARG A 176 -3.38 5.23 -22.74
C ARG A 176 -2.53 4.70 -21.58
N ASP A 177 -2.61 5.35 -20.43
CA ASP A 177 -1.83 4.99 -19.24
C ASP A 177 -2.50 3.90 -18.37
N ARG A 178 -3.65 3.35 -18.77
CA ARG A 178 -4.45 2.44 -17.91
C ARG A 178 -3.68 1.21 -17.44
N HIS A 179 -2.75 0.69 -18.23
CA HIS A 179 -1.91 -0.45 -17.86
C HIS A 179 -0.95 -0.13 -16.73
N ALA A 180 -0.49 1.13 -16.66
CA ALA A 180 0.32 1.61 -15.54
C ALA A 180 -0.56 1.94 -14.32
N LEU A 181 -1.85 2.25 -14.52
CA LEU A 181 -2.81 2.42 -13.42
C LEU A 181 -3.22 1.09 -12.78
N TYR A 182 -3.11 -0.03 -13.49
CA TYR A 182 -3.52 -1.32 -12.94
C TYR A 182 -2.76 -1.71 -11.66
N PRO A 183 -1.41 -1.67 -11.60
CA PRO A 183 -0.70 -1.88 -10.34
C PRO A 183 -1.04 -0.84 -9.28
N VAL A 184 -1.26 0.42 -9.67
CA VAL A 184 -1.69 1.48 -8.74
C VAL A 184 -3.03 1.11 -8.10
N TRP A 185 -4.00 0.67 -8.90
CA TRP A 185 -5.30 0.19 -8.43
C TRP A 185 -5.15 -1.02 -7.51
N VAL A 186 -4.37 -2.04 -7.87
CA VAL A 186 -4.08 -3.17 -6.97
C VAL A 186 -3.48 -2.68 -5.64
N GLY A 187 -2.56 -1.71 -5.69
CA GLY A 187 -2.01 -1.04 -4.51
C GLY A 187 -3.07 -0.31 -3.68
N THR A 188 -4.07 0.33 -4.30
CA THR A 188 -5.20 0.92 -3.57
C THR A 188 -6.05 -0.13 -2.86
N ARG A 189 -6.25 -1.31 -3.45
CA ARG A 189 -6.93 -2.44 -2.79
C ARG A 189 -6.14 -2.92 -1.56
N LEU A 190 -4.81 -2.98 -1.66
CA LEU A 190 -3.92 -3.27 -0.54
C LEU A 190 -4.07 -2.26 0.60
N LEU A 191 -4.04 -0.96 0.28
CA LEU A 191 -4.19 0.11 1.28
C LEU A 191 -5.57 0.07 1.94
N CYS A 192 -6.65 -0.19 1.18
CA CYS A 192 -7.99 -0.35 1.71
C CYS A 192 -8.12 -1.55 2.66
N ALA A 193 -7.56 -2.71 2.29
CA ALA A 193 -7.55 -3.89 3.16
C ALA A 193 -6.79 -3.62 4.47
N ALA A 194 -5.63 -2.96 4.38
CA ALA A 194 -4.88 -2.58 5.57
C ALA A 194 -5.64 -1.59 6.46
N HIS A 195 -6.20 -0.52 5.88
CA HIS A 195 -6.98 0.47 6.62
C HIS A 195 -8.24 -0.13 7.28
N ALA A 196 -8.86 -1.14 6.69
CA ALA A 196 -10.10 -1.74 7.22
C ALA A 196 -9.86 -2.68 8.41
N HIS A 197 -8.66 -3.23 8.56
CA HIS A 197 -8.36 -4.32 9.50
C HIS A 197 -7.23 -4.03 10.48
N ALA A 198 -6.44 -3.00 10.24
CA ALA A 198 -5.40 -2.57 11.17
C ALA A 198 -6.01 -1.90 12.42
N ASP A 199 -5.28 -2.00 13.53
CA ASP A 199 -5.61 -1.32 14.79
C ASP A 199 -5.45 0.20 14.63
N SER A 200 -4.46 0.62 13.85
CA SER A 200 -4.23 2.02 13.45
C SER A 200 -3.72 2.10 12.01
N PHE A 201 -3.99 3.20 11.30
CA PHE A 201 -3.56 3.37 9.91
C PHE A 201 -3.29 4.84 9.56
N HIS A 202 -2.16 5.09 8.89
CA HIS A 202 -1.75 6.42 8.45
C HIS A 202 -1.21 6.40 7.01
N PHE A 203 -1.72 7.29 6.15
CA PHE A 203 -1.16 7.50 4.80
C PHE A 203 0.09 8.36 4.83
N HIS A 204 1.10 7.98 4.05
CA HIS A 204 2.29 8.79 3.79
C HIS A 204 2.19 9.46 2.42
N THR A 205 2.58 10.72 2.35
CA THR A 205 2.61 11.48 1.09
C THR A 205 3.99 12.08 0.87
N ARG A 206 4.38 12.24 -0.40
CA ARG A 206 5.65 12.85 -0.80
C ARG A 206 5.36 14.05 -1.68
N GLY A 207 5.77 15.23 -1.22
CA GLY A 207 5.55 16.48 -1.97
C GLY A 207 4.07 16.74 -2.30
N GLY A 208 3.13 16.36 -1.43
CA GLY A 208 1.70 16.54 -1.72
C GLY A 208 1.05 15.44 -2.56
N ALA A 209 1.77 14.37 -2.89
CA ALA A 209 1.25 13.25 -3.67
C ALA A 209 1.28 11.92 -2.91
N LEU A 210 0.29 11.07 -3.15
CA LEU A 210 0.37 9.64 -2.86
C LEU A 210 1.12 8.97 -4.01
N ALA A 211 2.37 8.59 -3.79
CA ALA A 211 3.31 8.21 -4.84
C ALA A 211 3.52 6.69 -4.90
N PHE A 212 2.97 6.04 -5.93
CA PHE A 212 3.06 4.60 -6.18
C PHE A 212 4.32 4.24 -6.99
N MET A 213 5.49 4.72 -6.56
CA MET A 213 6.75 4.52 -7.28
C MET A 213 7.99 4.69 -6.41
N ASP A 214 9.13 4.22 -6.91
CA ASP A 214 10.48 4.56 -6.44
C ASP A 214 10.75 4.30 -4.96
N GLY A 215 10.22 3.19 -4.42
CA GLY A 215 10.46 2.85 -3.02
C GLY A 215 9.80 3.85 -2.07
N CYS A 216 8.71 4.51 -2.45
CA CYS A 216 7.97 5.37 -1.55
C CYS A 216 7.18 4.53 -0.53
N ARG A 217 7.17 4.99 0.73
CA ARG A 217 6.24 4.47 1.74
C ARG A 217 4.87 5.09 1.48
N LEU A 218 3.86 4.25 1.34
CA LEU A 218 2.47 4.64 1.06
C LEU A 218 1.65 4.78 2.34
N ALA A 219 1.87 3.87 3.30
CA ALA A 219 1.15 3.86 4.56
C ALA A 219 1.97 3.18 5.66
N THR A 220 1.62 3.48 6.90
CA THR A 220 2.02 2.73 8.11
C THR A 220 0.75 2.29 8.81
N TYR A 221 0.76 1.08 9.36
CA TYR A 221 -0.35 0.55 10.13
C TYR A 221 0.13 -0.34 11.26
N GLU A 222 -0.69 -0.51 12.29
CA GLU A 222 -0.43 -1.43 13.39
C GLU A 222 -1.40 -2.60 13.35
N TYR A 223 -0.92 -3.79 13.67
CA TYR A 223 -1.78 -4.96 13.82
C TYR A 223 -1.18 -5.94 14.81
N GLY A 224 -1.94 -6.31 15.85
CA GLY A 224 -1.49 -7.26 16.85
C GLY A 224 -0.25 -6.77 17.62
N GLY A 225 -0.17 -5.46 17.86
CA GLY A 225 0.96 -4.81 18.53
C GLY A 225 2.27 -4.81 17.75
N GLU A 226 2.22 -5.04 16.43
CA GLU A 226 3.36 -4.84 15.52
C GLU A 226 3.07 -3.74 14.52
N GLN A 227 4.07 -2.89 14.23
CA GLN A 227 3.98 -1.87 13.19
C GLN A 227 4.45 -2.42 11.85
N PHE A 228 3.72 -2.09 10.78
CA PHE A 228 4.01 -2.45 9.40
C PHE A 228 4.00 -1.21 8.50
N ASP A 229 4.90 -1.18 7.54
CA ASP A 229 4.95 -0.17 6.50
C ASP A 229 4.60 -0.79 5.14
N VAL A 230 3.71 -0.12 4.39
CA VAL A 230 3.38 -0.44 2.99
C VAL A 230 4.28 0.38 2.07
N TRP A 231 5.05 -0.28 1.22
CA TRP A 231 6.00 0.34 0.29
C TRP A 231 5.65 0.03 -1.17
N ALA A 232 5.77 1.02 -2.06
CA ALA A 232 5.64 0.87 -3.50
C ALA A 232 7.00 0.72 -4.19
N GLU A 233 7.13 -0.29 -5.04
CA GLU A 233 8.32 -0.64 -5.81
C GLU A 233 9.67 -0.69 -5.02
N PRO A 234 9.73 -1.16 -3.75
CA PRO A 234 10.98 -1.14 -3.00
C PRO A 234 11.97 -2.19 -3.55
N ARG A 235 13.15 -1.74 -3.97
CA ARG A 235 14.24 -2.65 -4.34
C ARG A 235 14.74 -3.43 -3.13
N CYS A 236 14.99 -4.72 -3.30
CA CYS A 236 15.64 -5.57 -2.32
C CYS A 236 16.80 -6.34 -2.93
N ALA A 237 17.85 -6.54 -2.13
CA ALA A 237 18.96 -7.40 -2.53
C ALA A 237 18.47 -8.84 -2.71
N LEU A 238 18.92 -9.52 -3.76
CA LEU A 238 18.67 -10.94 -3.96
C LEU A 238 19.77 -11.73 -3.23
N ALA A 239 19.38 -12.59 -2.29
CA ALA A 239 20.33 -13.46 -1.60
C ALA A 239 20.97 -14.46 -2.59
N GLY A 240 22.29 -14.67 -2.47
CA GLY A 240 22.99 -15.75 -3.18
C GLY A 240 23.44 -15.46 -4.62
N GLY A 241 23.53 -14.20 -5.05
CA GLY A 241 24.17 -13.83 -6.33
C GLY A 241 23.47 -14.40 -7.58
N GLY A 242 22.46 -13.71 -8.08
CA GLY A 242 21.74 -14.09 -9.31
C GLY A 242 22.13 -13.26 -10.54
N ARG A 243 21.55 -13.59 -11.71
CA ARG A 243 21.69 -12.79 -12.95
C ARG A 243 21.21 -11.34 -12.81
N ARG A 244 20.35 -11.05 -11.82
CA ARG A 244 19.85 -9.69 -11.57
C ARG A 244 20.87 -8.85 -10.79
N LYS A 245 21.53 -7.92 -11.49
CA LYS A 245 22.51 -7.00 -10.90
C LYS A 245 21.91 -5.95 -9.95
N ARG A 246 20.62 -5.63 -10.08
CA ARG A 246 19.92 -4.57 -9.33
C ARG A 246 18.93 -5.09 -8.29
N GLY A 247 19.08 -6.35 -7.90
CA GLY A 247 18.17 -7.02 -6.97
C GLY A 247 16.80 -7.33 -7.58
N ILE A 248 15.82 -7.48 -6.70
CA ILE A 248 14.42 -7.76 -6.99
C ILE A 248 13.56 -6.55 -6.60
N GLN A 249 12.40 -6.38 -7.22
CA GLN A 249 11.57 -5.19 -7.06
C GLN A 249 10.10 -5.59 -7.26
N PRO A 250 9.44 -6.13 -6.22
CA PRO A 250 7.99 -6.31 -6.25
C PRO A 250 7.28 -4.97 -6.32
N ASP A 251 6.10 -4.95 -6.94
CA ASP A 251 5.28 -3.73 -7.05
C ASP A 251 4.90 -3.19 -5.67
N PHE A 252 4.59 -4.05 -4.70
CA PHE A 252 4.40 -3.65 -3.31
C PHE A 252 5.02 -4.61 -2.30
N ARG A 253 5.44 -4.08 -1.16
CA ARG A 253 5.81 -4.86 0.03
C ARG A 253 5.18 -4.30 1.28
N VAL A 254 4.82 -5.21 2.18
CA VAL A 254 4.51 -4.89 3.56
C VAL A 254 5.64 -5.40 4.43
N VAL A 255 6.28 -4.46 5.13
CA VAL A 255 7.51 -4.68 5.88
C VAL A 255 7.24 -4.38 7.34
N ARG A 256 7.51 -5.35 8.22
CA ARG A 256 7.49 -5.13 9.66
C ARG A 256 8.54 -4.08 10.01
N ALA A 257 8.21 -3.11 10.85
CA ALA A 257 9.19 -2.17 11.35
C ALA A 257 10.22 -2.94 12.19
N THR A 258 11.50 -2.92 11.79
CA THR A 258 12.58 -3.52 12.57
C THR A 258 13.65 -2.48 12.91
N PRO A 259 14.22 -2.53 14.13
CA PRO A 259 15.26 -1.59 14.56
C PRO A 259 16.53 -1.65 13.70
N ASP A 260 16.84 -2.82 13.15
CA ASP A 260 18.07 -3.13 12.43
C ASP A 260 18.05 -2.77 10.95
N GLY A 261 16.92 -2.28 10.44
CA GLY A 261 16.75 -1.90 9.03
C GLY A 261 16.81 -3.07 8.04
N ARG A 262 16.78 -4.34 8.49
CA ARG A 262 16.83 -5.53 7.62
C ARG A 262 15.50 -5.79 6.93
N ARG A 263 15.10 -4.88 6.04
CA ARG A 263 13.81 -4.88 5.34
C ARG A 263 13.48 -6.21 4.65
N ASN A 264 14.47 -6.93 4.12
CA ASN A 264 14.25 -8.21 3.42
C ASN A 264 13.71 -9.29 4.35
N ALA A 265 14.37 -9.52 5.48
CA ALA A 265 13.93 -10.49 6.48
C ALA A 265 12.62 -10.04 7.13
N ALA A 266 12.44 -8.73 7.30
CA ALA A 266 11.22 -8.13 7.85
C ALA A 266 10.03 -8.09 6.87
N THR A 267 10.18 -8.54 5.62
CA THR A 267 9.08 -8.53 4.66
C THR A 267 8.07 -9.60 5.03
N ARG A 268 6.86 -9.18 5.39
CA ARG A 268 5.75 -10.08 5.73
C ARG A 268 4.94 -10.47 4.51
N PHE A 269 4.80 -9.55 3.56
CA PHE A 269 4.01 -9.73 2.35
C PHE A 269 4.65 -9.03 1.14
N ALA A 270 4.62 -9.69 -0.01
CA ALA A 270 5.05 -9.16 -1.30
C ALA A 270 3.93 -9.33 -2.32
N LEU A 271 3.66 -8.29 -3.10
CA LEU A 271 2.60 -8.24 -4.09
C LEU A 271 3.19 -7.84 -5.44
N GLU A 272 2.90 -8.64 -6.46
CA GLU A 272 3.35 -8.41 -7.84
C GLU A 272 2.14 -8.41 -8.77
N CYS A 273 2.07 -7.41 -9.62
CA CYS A 273 1.01 -7.25 -10.61
C CYS A 273 1.56 -7.59 -11.99
N ARG A 274 1.02 -8.62 -12.62
CA ARG A 274 1.32 -8.95 -14.00
C ARG A 274 0.52 -8.04 -14.92
N HIS A 275 1.07 -6.86 -15.20
CA HIS A 275 0.42 -5.83 -16.02
C HIS A 275 1.13 -5.61 -17.37
N ARG A 276 2.08 -6.48 -17.72
CA ARG A 276 2.85 -6.34 -18.97
C ARG A 276 2.07 -6.92 -20.14
N LEU A 277 2.09 -6.19 -21.25
CA LEU A 277 1.62 -6.61 -22.58
C LEU A 277 2.20 -7.97 -23.05
N ILE A 278 3.27 -8.46 -22.42
CA ILE A 278 3.89 -9.75 -22.72
C ILE A 278 3.69 -10.71 -21.54
N ARG A 279 2.77 -11.66 -21.72
CA ARG A 279 2.45 -12.72 -20.77
C ARG A 279 3.45 -13.87 -20.85
N SER A 280 4.61 -13.76 -20.18
CA SER A 280 5.58 -14.86 -20.08
C SER A 280 5.44 -15.62 -18.75
N THR A 281 4.98 -16.88 -18.79
CA THR A 281 4.93 -17.74 -17.59
C THR A 281 6.31 -17.92 -16.95
N ALA A 282 7.35 -18.07 -17.76
CA ALA A 282 8.73 -18.19 -17.26
C ALA A 282 9.20 -16.96 -16.47
N GLN A 283 8.81 -15.75 -16.88
CA GLN A 283 9.16 -14.53 -16.13
C GLN A 283 8.43 -14.47 -14.78
N VAL A 284 7.17 -14.91 -14.74
CA VAL A 284 6.40 -15.01 -13.50
C VAL A 284 7.04 -16.02 -12.56
N MET A 285 7.37 -17.23 -13.04
CA MET A 285 8.07 -18.25 -12.27
C MET A 285 9.37 -17.69 -11.67
N GLN A 286 10.16 -17.02 -12.50
CA GLN A 286 11.41 -16.43 -12.05
C GLN A 286 11.19 -15.37 -10.98
N ALA A 287 10.17 -14.51 -11.12
CA ALA A 287 9.83 -13.50 -10.11
C ALA A 287 9.40 -14.16 -8.79
N ALA A 288 8.59 -15.22 -8.84
CA ALA A 288 8.18 -15.96 -7.65
C ALA A 288 9.38 -16.57 -6.89
N GLU A 289 10.28 -17.24 -7.61
CA GLU A 289 11.52 -17.79 -7.04
C GLU A 289 12.44 -16.69 -6.47
N ASP A 290 12.53 -15.57 -7.18
CA ASP A 290 13.30 -14.41 -6.78
C ASP A 290 12.75 -13.82 -5.47
N TYR A 291 11.43 -13.72 -5.30
CA TYR A 291 10.79 -13.27 -4.07
C TYR A 291 10.93 -14.28 -2.93
N ALA A 292 10.77 -15.58 -3.20
CA ALA A 292 10.99 -16.63 -2.20
C ALA A 292 12.43 -16.60 -1.64
N ARG A 293 13.42 -16.25 -2.46
CA ARG A 293 14.83 -16.11 -2.01
C ARG A 293 15.14 -14.77 -1.37
N GLY A 294 14.66 -13.67 -1.96
CA GLY A 294 14.97 -12.32 -1.50
C GLY A 294 14.15 -11.85 -0.31
N CYS A 295 12.98 -12.46 -0.08
CA CYS A 295 12.05 -12.17 1.01
C CYS A 295 11.61 -13.50 1.65
N PRO A 296 12.52 -14.22 2.34
CA PRO A 296 12.34 -15.62 2.71
C PRO A 296 11.23 -15.87 3.75
N HIS A 297 10.65 -14.83 4.34
CA HIS A 297 9.54 -14.90 5.30
C HIS A 297 8.21 -14.36 4.73
N ALA A 298 8.22 -13.78 3.53
CA ALA A 298 7.04 -13.16 2.97
C ALA A 298 6.06 -14.19 2.41
N ASP A 299 4.77 -13.94 2.62
CA ASP A 299 3.75 -14.47 1.71
C ASP A 299 3.76 -13.64 0.43
N THR A 300 3.66 -14.29 -0.73
CA THR A 300 3.74 -13.65 -2.05
C THR A 300 2.42 -13.84 -2.78
N LEU A 301 1.81 -12.75 -3.22
CA LEU A 301 0.62 -12.76 -4.07
C LEU A 301 0.98 -12.23 -5.45
N LEU A 302 0.78 -13.05 -6.48
CA LEU A 302 0.88 -12.64 -7.88
C LEU A 302 -0.52 -12.42 -8.44
N VAL A 303 -0.78 -11.22 -8.93
CA VAL A 303 -2.09 -10.76 -9.38
C VAL A 303 -2.05 -10.51 -10.88
N ASP A 304 -3.04 -11.03 -11.60
CA ASP A 304 -3.18 -10.92 -13.06
C ASP A 304 -4.62 -10.51 -13.40
N ASP A 305 -4.79 -9.61 -14.37
CA ASP A 305 -6.11 -9.21 -14.87
C ASP A 305 -6.77 -10.32 -15.69
N SER A 306 -5.99 -11.34 -16.04
CA SER A 306 -6.35 -12.45 -16.90
C SER A 306 -6.36 -13.78 -16.14
N PRO A 307 -7.02 -14.82 -16.68
CA PRO A 307 -6.93 -16.16 -16.10
C PRO A 307 -5.49 -16.67 -16.12
N TRP A 308 -5.10 -17.35 -15.04
CA TRP A 308 -3.88 -18.16 -15.05
C TRP A 308 -4.08 -19.43 -15.85
N ASP A 309 -3.15 -19.71 -16.77
CA ASP A 309 -3.05 -20.99 -17.46
C ASP A 309 -2.95 -22.15 -16.43
N PRO A 310 -3.79 -23.19 -16.51
CA PRO A 310 -3.72 -24.34 -15.61
C PRO A 310 -2.31 -24.94 -15.51
N ALA A 311 -1.56 -25.01 -16.61
CA ALA A 311 -0.19 -25.54 -16.59
C ALA A 311 0.76 -24.63 -15.79
N ALA A 312 0.61 -23.31 -15.92
CA ALA A 312 1.34 -22.34 -15.09
C ALA A 312 1.02 -22.52 -13.60
N ARG A 313 -0.26 -22.72 -13.23
CA ARG A 313 -0.66 -22.96 -11.83
C ARG A 313 -0.02 -24.22 -11.28
N THR A 314 -0.01 -25.31 -12.05
CA THR A 314 0.63 -26.57 -11.67
C THR A 314 2.14 -26.41 -11.49
N ALA A 315 2.81 -25.70 -12.41
CA ALA A 315 4.24 -25.42 -12.30
C ALA A 315 4.57 -24.56 -11.05
N LEU A 316 3.74 -23.55 -10.75
CA LEU A 316 3.88 -22.69 -9.56
C LEU A 316 3.67 -23.47 -8.27
N ALA A 317 2.70 -24.38 -8.24
CA ALA A 317 2.44 -25.24 -7.09
C ALA A 317 3.59 -26.21 -6.80
N ALA A 318 4.35 -26.62 -7.84
CA ALA A 318 5.50 -27.51 -7.71
C ALA A 318 6.80 -26.79 -7.31
N ALA A 319 6.85 -25.45 -7.39
CA ALA A 319 8.07 -24.68 -7.11
C ALA A 319 8.41 -24.64 -5.61
N ALA A 320 9.71 -24.57 -5.29
CA ALA A 320 10.17 -24.41 -3.91
C ALA A 320 9.57 -23.12 -3.30
N GLY A 321 8.97 -23.24 -2.11
CA GLY A 321 8.31 -22.11 -1.44
C GLY A 321 6.84 -21.88 -1.83
N ALA A 322 6.25 -22.74 -2.66
CA ALA A 322 4.85 -22.65 -3.10
C ALA A 322 3.82 -22.49 -1.96
N ALA A 323 4.09 -23.01 -0.77
CA ALA A 323 3.21 -22.87 0.39
C ALA A 323 2.86 -21.40 0.72
N ARG A 324 3.75 -20.47 0.38
CA ARG A 324 3.62 -19.02 0.61
C ARG A 324 3.31 -18.23 -0.65
N LEU A 325 3.18 -18.91 -1.80
CA LEU A 325 2.83 -18.29 -3.06
C LEU A 325 1.33 -18.43 -3.32
N ARG A 326 0.69 -17.35 -3.76
CA ARG A 326 -0.71 -17.32 -4.18
C ARG A 326 -0.82 -16.67 -5.55
N LEU A 327 -1.71 -17.20 -6.37
CA LEU A 327 -2.00 -16.70 -7.70
C LEU A 327 -3.45 -16.29 -7.76
N LEU A 328 -3.68 -15.02 -8.07
CA LEU A 328 -5.00 -14.49 -8.34
C LEU A 328 -5.06 -14.05 -9.80
N GLY A 329 -5.98 -14.64 -10.56
CA GLY A 329 -6.27 -14.24 -11.94
C GLY A 329 -7.63 -13.59 -12.02
N HIS A 330 -7.93 -12.94 -13.14
CA HIS A 330 -9.15 -12.15 -13.33
C HIS A 330 -9.35 -11.05 -12.29
N ALA A 331 -8.27 -10.50 -11.74
CA ALA A 331 -8.38 -9.41 -10.78
C ALA A 331 -8.66 -8.09 -11.52
N THR A 332 -9.90 -7.86 -11.96
CA THR A 332 -10.33 -6.58 -12.55
C THR A 332 -11.19 -5.80 -11.56
N ALA A 333 -11.30 -4.49 -11.72
CA ALA A 333 -12.07 -3.65 -10.80
C ALA A 333 -13.56 -4.01 -10.75
N GLY A 334 -14.20 -4.26 -11.90
CA GLY A 334 -15.60 -4.68 -11.94
C GLY A 334 -15.83 -6.03 -11.29
N ARG A 335 -14.92 -7.00 -11.49
CA ARG A 335 -15.02 -8.31 -10.82
C ARG A 335 -14.79 -8.21 -9.32
N GLU A 336 -13.82 -7.41 -8.89
CA GLU A 336 -13.52 -7.16 -7.48
C GLU A 336 -14.72 -6.56 -6.72
N ARG A 337 -15.51 -5.69 -7.37
CA ARG A 337 -16.75 -5.14 -6.78
C ARG A 337 -17.85 -6.18 -6.61
N GLN A 338 -17.93 -7.15 -7.52
CA GLN A 338 -18.91 -8.24 -7.46
C GLN A 338 -18.47 -9.35 -6.50
N HIS A 339 -17.18 -9.65 -6.51
CA HIS A 339 -16.54 -10.73 -5.79
C HIS A 339 -15.17 -10.22 -5.31
N PRO A 340 -15.03 -9.76 -4.05
CA PRO A 340 -13.85 -9.06 -3.53
C PRO A 340 -12.65 -9.99 -3.27
N ALA A 341 -12.34 -10.87 -4.23
CA ALA A 341 -11.34 -11.91 -4.11
C ALA A 341 -9.92 -11.36 -3.93
N LEU A 342 -9.60 -10.20 -4.52
CA LEU A 342 -8.31 -9.54 -4.30
C LEU A 342 -8.22 -8.99 -2.89
N HIS A 343 -9.23 -8.23 -2.44
CA HIS A 343 -9.28 -7.71 -1.07
C HIS A 343 -9.24 -8.83 -0.03
N ASP A 344 -10.06 -9.88 -0.19
CA ASP A 344 -10.09 -11.02 0.73
C ASP A 344 -8.74 -11.74 0.76
N SER A 345 -8.12 -11.97 -0.40
CA SER A 345 -6.78 -12.61 -0.47
C SER A 345 -5.73 -11.76 0.24
N ILE A 346 -5.75 -10.44 0.07
CA ILE A 346 -4.82 -9.53 0.76
C ILE A 346 -5.08 -9.56 2.26
N ARG A 347 -6.35 -9.43 2.69
CA ARG A 347 -6.74 -9.48 4.10
C ARG A 347 -6.25 -10.75 4.76
N ASP A 348 -6.52 -11.91 4.16
CA ASP A 348 -6.20 -13.20 4.76
C ASP A 348 -4.68 -13.38 4.92
N LEU A 349 -3.90 -12.93 3.93
CA LEU A 349 -2.44 -12.98 3.98
C LEU A 349 -1.83 -12.03 5.01
N LEU A 350 -2.39 -10.84 5.17
CA LEU A 350 -1.89 -9.83 6.13
C LEU A 350 -2.33 -10.13 7.56
N PHE A 351 -3.59 -10.50 7.77
CA PHE A 351 -4.24 -10.46 9.09
C PHE A 351 -4.57 -11.84 9.65
N GLN A 352 -4.98 -12.81 8.83
CA GLN A 352 -5.43 -14.13 9.33
C GLN A 352 -4.28 -15.16 9.41
N GLY A 353 -3.26 -15.03 8.56
CA GLY A 353 -2.10 -15.93 8.57
C GLY A 353 -0.99 -15.58 9.59
N ALA A 354 -1.07 -14.43 10.26
CA ALA A 354 -0.01 -13.92 11.14
C ALA A 354 -0.02 -14.49 12.58
N PRO A 355 -1.16 -14.58 13.30
CA PRO A 355 -1.15 -14.96 14.73
C PRO A 355 -0.71 -16.40 14.97
N ALA A 356 -1.19 -17.35 14.16
CA ALA A 356 -0.83 -18.76 14.29
C ALA A 356 0.63 -19.07 13.91
N ARG A 357 1.31 -18.17 13.17
CA ARG A 357 2.71 -18.31 12.78
C ARG A 357 3.67 -17.65 13.77
N ALA A 358 3.32 -16.47 14.29
CA ALA A 358 4.07 -15.81 15.36
C ALA A 358 4.16 -16.70 16.60
N ALA A 359 3.04 -17.28 17.03
CA ALA A 359 3.00 -18.24 18.14
C ALA A 359 3.89 -19.48 17.92
N ARG A 360 4.06 -19.96 16.66
CA ARG A 360 4.98 -21.08 16.36
C ARG A 360 6.45 -20.67 16.34
N GLN A 361 6.78 -19.45 15.92
CA GLN A 361 8.16 -18.94 15.94
C GLN A 361 8.60 -18.56 17.35
N GLU A 362 7.71 -17.94 18.14
CA GLU A 362 7.93 -17.65 19.55
C GLU A 362 8.08 -18.94 20.36
N ALA A 363 7.22 -19.96 20.14
CA ALA A 363 7.40 -21.27 20.77
C ALA A 363 8.74 -21.93 20.41
N ALA A 364 9.27 -21.70 19.21
CA ALA A 364 10.58 -22.21 18.80
C ALA A 364 11.75 -21.42 19.40
N GLN A 365 11.58 -20.12 19.67
CA GLN A 365 12.59 -19.27 20.32
C GLN A 365 12.58 -19.43 21.85
N ALA A 366 11.40 -19.63 22.46
CA ALA A 366 11.24 -19.89 23.90
C ALA A 366 11.82 -21.25 24.35
N ALA A 367 12.14 -22.15 23.42
CA ALA A 367 12.85 -23.40 23.71
C ALA A 367 14.37 -23.21 23.99
N ALA A 368 14.91 -21.98 23.87
CA ALA A 368 16.28 -21.67 24.26
C ALA A 368 16.39 -21.47 25.79
N PRO A 369 17.47 -21.93 26.46
CA PRO A 369 17.56 -21.89 27.92
C PRO A 369 17.62 -20.44 28.44
N PRO A 370 16.82 -20.08 29.47
CA PRO A 370 16.79 -18.73 30.01
C PRO A 370 18.09 -18.40 30.75
N ALA A 371 18.76 -17.32 30.34
CA ALA A 371 19.88 -16.74 31.08
C ALA A 371 19.37 -16.19 32.42
N GLN A 372 20.08 -16.51 33.50
CA GLN A 372 19.75 -16.15 34.88
C GLN A 372 19.69 -14.63 35.05
N ARG A 373 18.48 -14.10 35.29
CA ARG A 373 18.23 -12.67 35.55
C ARG A 373 18.42 -12.34 37.03
N ARG A 374 19.15 -11.25 37.29
CA ARG A 374 19.52 -10.72 38.61
C ARG A 374 18.43 -9.75 39.08
N ALA A 375 18.00 -9.84 40.34
CA ALA A 375 17.01 -8.93 40.91
C ALA A 375 17.57 -7.48 40.98
N ALA A 376 16.77 -6.50 40.55
CA ALA A 376 17.14 -5.08 40.52
C ALA A 376 17.15 -4.44 41.91
N ALA A 377 18.06 -3.51 42.14
CA ALA A 377 18.12 -2.69 43.36
C ALA A 377 17.11 -1.53 43.28
N PRO A 378 16.56 -1.04 44.40
CA PRO A 378 15.66 0.11 44.41
C PRO A 378 16.38 1.38 43.91
N LEU A 379 15.74 2.11 42.97
CA LEU A 379 16.25 3.36 42.41
C LEU A 379 16.04 4.53 43.40
N SER A 380 17.05 5.40 43.51
CA SER A 380 16.97 6.63 44.33
C SER A 380 16.11 7.68 43.63
N ASP A 381 15.22 8.34 44.36
CA ASP A 381 14.31 9.36 43.82
C ASP A 381 14.96 10.76 43.68
N ALA A 382 16.20 10.93 44.15
CA ALA A 382 16.94 12.19 44.02
C ALA A 382 17.63 12.31 42.65
N LEU A 383 17.41 13.42 41.94
CA LEU A 383 18.15 13.74 40.73
C LEU A 383 19.64 13.88 41.07
N ARG A 384 20.50 13.16 40.36
CA ARG A 384 21.95 13.32 40.54
C ARG A 384 22.37 14.72 40.06
N PRO A 385 23.26 15.42 40.77
CA PRO A 385 23.63 16.80 40.45
C PRO A 385 24.41 16.93 39.13
N ASP A 386 24.91 15.84 38.56
CA ASP A 386 25.62 15.78 37.28
C ASP A 386 24.72 15.51 36.06
N LEU A 387 23.41 15.37 36.25
CA LEU A 387 22.45 15.11 35.17
C LEU A 387 21.62 16.35 34.85
N ALA A 388 21.44 16.63 33.55
CA ALA A 388 20.57 17.68 33.07
C ALA A 388 19.07 17.33 33.22
N ALA A 389 18.71 16.05 33.13
CA ALA A 389 17.33 15.59 33.35
C ALA A 389 17.24 14.08 33.63
N THR A 390 16.08 13.67 34.15
CA THR A 390 15.66 12.27 34.21
C THR A 390 14.23 12.10 33.71
N VAL A 391 14.00 11.00 33.00
CA VAL A 391 12.68 10.51 32.62
C VAL A 391 12.46 9.19 33.33
N LEU A 392 11.55 9.17 34.30
CA LEU A 392 11.19 8.01 35.10
C LEU A 392 9.82 7.50 34.65
N LEU A 393 9.74 6.23 34.29
CA LEU A 393 8.50 5.51 34.03
C LEU A 393 8.21 4.60 35.21
N GLU A 394 6.96 4.59 35.69
CA GLU A 394 6.51 3.70 36.76
C GLU A 394 5.18 3.06 36.37
N TRP A 395 5.01 1.76 36.66
CA TRP A 395 3.74 1.06 36.46
C TRP A 395 3.39 0.11 37.59
N THR A 396 2.09 -0.15 37.73
CA THR A 396 1.54 -1.06 38.73
C THR A 396 1.58 -2.51 38.26
N GLY A 397 1.22 -3.46 39.13
CA GLY A 397 1.12 -4.88 38.78
C GLY A 397 0.02 -5.23 37.76
N ALA A 398 -0.76 -4.24 37.29
CA ALA A 398 -1.72 -4.41 36.20
C ALA A 398 -1.04 -4.54 34.82
N LEU A 399 0.20 -4.04 34.69
CA LEU A 399 1.04 -4.15 33.51
C LEU A 399 2.21 -5.08 33.83
N GLN A 400 2.81 -5.74 32.83
CA GLN A 400 3.90 -6.67 33.07
C GLN A 400 5.24 -6.21 32.49
N ASP A 401 5.28 -5.76 31.25
CA ASP A 401 6.51 -5.29 30.62
C ASP A 401 6.20 -3.97 29.91
N VAL A 402 6.80 -2.87 30.38
CA VAL A 402 6.51 -1.53 29.87
C VAL A 402 7.82 -0.80 29.58
N ASP A 403 8.05 -0.54 28.30
CA ASP A 403 9.28 0.09 27.83
C ASP A 403 9.16 1.62 27.83
N LEU A 404 10.19 2.29 28.33
CA LEU A 404 10.44 3.72 28.16
C LEU A 404 11.34 3.96 26.95
N ARG A 405 10.93 4.90 26.09
CA ARG A 405 11.66 5.28 24.88
C ARG A 405 11.88 6.78 24.79
N LEU A 406 13.11 7.17 24.45
CA LEU A 406 13.49 8.54 24.10
C LEU A 406 14.02 8.58 22.65
N VAL A 407 13.51 9.48 21.83
CA VAL A 407 13.94 9.67 20.43
C VAL A 407 14.43 11.09 20.21
N LEU A 408 15.67 11.26 19.77
CA LEU A 408 16.19 12.54 19.29
C LEU A 408 15.69 12.79 17.87
N ILE A 409 14.93 13.88 17.72
CA ILE A 409 14.43 14.40 16.45
C ILE A 409 15.37 15.54 16.04
N ASN A 410 16.23 15.27 15.06
CA ASN A 410 17.03 16.27 14.36
C ASN A 410 16.69 16.28 12.87
N ASP A 411 17.13 17.30 12.13
CA ASP A 411 16.93 17.40 10.67
C ASP A 411 17.69 16.31 9.87
N ASP A 412 18.50 15.48 10.54
CA ASP A 412 19.21 14.38 9.91
C ASP A 412 18.29 13.17 9.66
N LYS A 413 18.64 12.40 8.63
CA LYS A 413 17.81 11.29 8.13
C LYS A 413 17.77 10.04 9.03
N HIS A 414 18.37 10.06 10.22
CA HIS A 414 18.44 8.90 11.12
C HIS A 414 18.17 9.31 12.57
N PRO A 415 16.95 9.08 13.10
CA PRO A 415 16.65 9.37 14.50
C PRO A 415 17.51 8.51 15.43
N GLN A 416 18.11 9.13 16.44
CA GLN A 416 18.82 8.41 17.51
C GLN A 416 17.80 8.02 18.58
N THR A 417 17.85 6.79 19.08
CA THR A 417 16.86 6.26 20.03
C THR A 417 17.57 5.66 21.23
N VAL A 418 17.04 5.95 22.43
CA VAL A 418 17.37 5.29 23.69
C VAL A 418 16.16 4.49 24.15
N ALA A 419 16.32 3.18 24.30
CA ALA A 419 15.30 2.20 24.68
C ALA A 419 15.97 0.89 25.16
N TYR A 420 15.20 -0.13 25.53
CA TYR A 420 15.74 -1.43 25.97
C TYR A 420 16.73 -2.07 24.98
N ASP A 421 16.48 -1.94 23.67
CA ASP A 421 17.32 -2.49 22.60
C ASP A 421 18.59 -1.67 22.33
N ARG A 422 18.60 -0.42 22.79
CA ARG A 422 19.66 0.58 22.63
C ARG A 422 19.71 1.46 23.86
N THR A 423 20.42 1.00 24.88
CA THR A 423 20.45 1.68 26.18
C THR A 423 21.10 3.06 26.14
N GLY A 424 21.76 3.45 25.05
CA GLY A 424 22.33 4.79 24.90
C GLY A 424 23.64 4.99 25.66
N SER A 425 24.04 6.26 25.79
CA SER A 425 25.29 6.68 26.43
C SER A 425 25.16 8.10 26.95
N LEU A 426 25.64 8.36 28.16
CA LEU A 426 25.74 9.72 28.69
C LEU A 426 26.89 10.53 28.04
N ALA A 427 27.80 9.88 27.32
CA ALA A 427 28.96 10.53 26.69
C ALA A 427 28.74 10.89 25.21
N GLU A 428 27.86 10.17 24.52
CA GLU A 428 27.59 10.32 23.09
C GLU A 428 26.15 10.79 22.86
N ALA A 429 25.87 11.48 21.76
CA ALA A 429 24.51 11.86 21.41
C ALA A 429 23.60 10.59 21.38
N PRO A 430 22.38 10.64 21.95
CA PRO A 430 21.65 11.83 22.38
C PRO A 430 21.94 12.31 23.82
N TYR A 431 23.06 11.86 24.41
CA TYR A 431 23.52 12.12 25.77
C TYR A 431 22.56 11.59 26.83
N ALA A 432 21.91 10.48 26.50
CA ALA A 432 20.91 9.84 27.32
C ALA A 432 21.18 8.34 27.43
N GLN A 433 20.89 7.77 28.59
CA GLN A 433 21.09 6.35 28.88
C GLN A 433 19.93 5.76 29.67
N LEU A 434 19.39 4.62 29.21
CA LEU A 434 18.49 3.77 29.97
C LEU A 434 19.30 3.03 31.05
N VAL A 435 18.98 3.29 32.32
CA VAL A 435 19.70 2.74 33.48
C VAL A 435 19.38 1.26 33.68
N GLN A 436 18.10 0.91 33.56
CA GLN A 436 17.61 -0.46 33.71
C GLN A 436 16.38 -0.68 32.84
N ASP A 437 16.30 -1.89 32.30
CA ASP A 437 15.15 -2.45 31.58
C ASP A 437 14.41 -3.41 32.54
N VAL A 438 13.11 -3.18 32.76
CA VAL A 438 12.29 -3.96 33.70
C VAL A 438 11.14 -4.63 32.95
N VAL A 439 11.25 -5.94 32.79
CA VAL A 439 10.32 -6.77 32.01
C VAL A 439 9.20 -7.45 32.82
N THR A 440 9.03 -7.07 34.09
CA THR A 440 8.02 -7.61 35.00
C THR A 440 7.38 -6.51 35.83
N GLY A 441 6.07 -6.57 36.06
CA GLY A 441 5.34 -5.58 36.86
C GLY A 441 5.07 -6.01 38.31
N PRO A 442 4.87 -5.05 39.23
CA PRO A 442 5.09 -3.61 39.06
C PRO A 442 6.58 -3.29 38.79
N GLY A 443 6.85 -2.24 38.03
CA GLY A 443 8.20 -1.94 37.55
C GLY A 443 8.47 -0.45 37.35
N GLN A 444 9.74 -0.13 37.14
CA GLN A 444 10.24 1.23 36.95
C GLN A 444 11.41 1.24 35.97
N GLU A 445 11.39 2.18 35.02
CA GLU A 445 12.50 2.44 34.11
C GLU A 445 12.95 3.89 34.19
N VAL A 446 14.25 4.12 34.01
CA VAL A 446 14.83 5.47 34.07
C VAL A 446 15.73 5.70 32.88
N ILE A 447 15.46 6.77 32.15
CA ILE A 447 16.43 7.37 31.23
C ILE A 447 17.07 8.58 31.91
N GLU A 448 18.38 8.52 32.12
CA GLU A 448 19.20 9.64 32.56
C GLU A 448 19.68 10.44 31.35
N ILE A 449 19.70 11.77 31.45
CA ILE A 449 20.17 12.68 30.40
C ILE A 449 21.26 13.57 30.98
N SER A 450 22.50 13.45 30.50
CA SER A 450 23.64 14.20 31.04
C SER A 450 23.69 15.65 30.55
N ARG A 451 23.27 15.89 29.31
CA ARG A 451 23.22 17.23 28.70
C ARG A 451 22.25 17.29 27.53
N TRP A 452 21.79 18.49 27.20
CA TRP A 452 20.92 18.73 26.06
C TRP A 452 21.70 19.14 24.81
N GLY A 453 21.27 18.62 23.65
CA GLY A 453 21.60 19.20 22.35
C GLY A 453 20.49 20.15 21.90
N ASN A 454 20.80 21.08 20.99
CA ASN A 454 19.82 21.97 20.37
C ASN A 454 18.95 21.19 19.36
N ALA A 455 17.91 20.53 19.88
CA ALA A 455 17.08 19.56 19.16
C ALA A 455 15.75 19.31 19.89
N SER A 456 14.88 18.50 19.30
CA SER A 456 13.66 17.99 19.93
C SER A 456 13.84 16.53 20.36
N TYR A 457 13.24 16.17 21.48
CA TYR A 457 13.28 14.84 22.09
C TYR A 457 11.85 14.35 22.31
N LEU A 458 11.47 13.24 21.68
CA LEU A 458 10.17 12.61 21.85
C LEU A 458 10.26 11.52 22.92
N ILE A 459 9.36 11.56 23.90
CA ILE A 459 9.23 10.53 24.93
C ILE A 459 7.98 9.70 24.61
N SER A 460 8.13 8.37 24.54
CA SER A 460 6.99 7.46 24.47
C SER A 460 7.16 6.27 25.40
N VAL A 461 6.02 5.69 25.78
CA VAL A 461 5.89 4.54 26.67
C VAL A 461 5.13 3.46 25.92
N ARG A 462 5.62 2.22 25.97
CA ARG A 462 5.00 1.09 25.26
C ARG A 462 4.71 -0.05 26.23
N ASN A 463 3.47 -0.54 26.25
CA ASN A 463 3.09 -1.77 26.94
C ASN A 463 3.59 -2.97 26.12
N PHE A 464 4.85 -3.36 26.31
CA PHE A 464 5.49 -4.43 25.54
C PHE A 464 4.81 -5.78 25.74
N SER A 465 4.40 -6.10 26.98
CA SER A 465 3.71 -7.36 27.27
C SER A 465 2.25 -7.38 26.79
N GLN A 466 1.67 -6.22 26.45
CA GLN A 466 0.24 -6.06 26.17
C GLN A 466 -0.67 -6.56 27.30
N THR A 467 -0.17 -6.55 28.54
CA THR A 467 -0.95 -6.93 29.73
C THR A 467 -1.60 -5.67 30.27
N GLY A 468 -2.92 -5.66 30.41
CA GLY A 468 -3.66 -4.46 30.86
C GLY A 468 -3.62 -3.31 29.85
N ALA A 469 -4.05 -2.12 30.28
CA ALA A 469 -4.02 -0.91 29.47
C ALA A 469 -3.21 0.19 30.18
N LEU A 470 -2.51 1.00 29.39
CA LEU A 470 -1.88 2.25 29.84
C LEU A 470 -3.00 3.24 30.17
N ALA A 471 -3.30 3.39 31.45
CA ALA A 471 -4.38 4.19 31.99
C ALA A 471 -3.89 5.07 33.16
N LEU A 472 -4.76 5.98 33.61
CA LEU A 472 -4.44 6.99 34.63
C LEU A 472 -3.98 6.38 35.98
N ASP A 473 -4.38 5.15 36.26
CA ASP A 473 -4.10 4.40 37.50
C ASP A 473 -3.08 3.27 37.33
N THR A 474 -2.66 2.96 36.10
CA THR A 474 -1.74 1.84 35.83
C THR A 474 -0.32 2.28 35.50
N VAL A 475 -0.14 3.49 34.96
CA VAL A 475 1.16 3.99 34.51
C VAL A 475 1.30 5.50 34.72
N ALA A 476 2.51 5.95 35.05
CA ALA A 476 2.86 7.36 35.11
C ALA A 476 4.27 7.58 34.58
N CYS A 477 4.50 8.72 33.91
CA CYS A 477 5.83 9.15 33.49
C CYS A 477 6.17 10.47 34.16
N ARG A 478 7.28 10.51 34.88
CA ARG A 478 7.81 11.70 35.55
C ARG A 478 9.03 12.22 34.81
N VAL A 479 9.00 13.48 34.41
CA VAL A 479 10.13 14.17 33.78
C VAL A 479 10.64 15.22 34.74
N ARG A 480 11.93 15.17 35.10
CA ARG A 480 12.60 16.15 35.95
C ARG A 480 13.73 16.80 35.17
N ILE A 481 13.74 18.14 35.12
CA ILE A 481 14.83 18.90 34.49
C ILE A 481 15.60 19.63 35.60
N GLN A 482 16.93 19.57 35.55
CA GLN A 482 17.80 20.18 36.56
C GLN A 482 17.57 21.69 36.64
N GLY A 483 17.25 22.19 37.83
CA GLY A 483 16.92 23.61 38.05
C GLY A 483 15.61 24.07 37.41
N GLY A 484 14.83 23.15 36.83
CA GLY A 484 13.56 23.42 36.16
C GLY A 484 12.37 22.77 36.84
N ALA A 485 11.26 22.69 36.10
CA ALA A 485 10.03 22.06 36.57
C ALA A 485 10.14 20.53 36.61
N THR A 486 9.26 19.93 37.40
CA THR A 486 8.98 18.49 37.38
C THR A 486 7.56 18.28 36.84
N TRP A 487 7.43 17.43 35.83
CA TRP A 487 6.15 17.04 35.25
C TRP A 487 5.81 15.61 35.67
N VAL A 488 4.61 15.40 36.15
CA VAL A 488 4.02 14.06 36.30
C VAL A 488 2.90 13.94 35.29
N LEU A 489 3.11 13.06 34.30
CA LEU A 489 2.24 12.87 33.17
C LEU A 489 1.58 11.51 33.26
N LYS A 490 0.34 11.43 32.80
CA LYS A 490 -0.46 10.21 32.72
C LYS A 490 -1.25 10.18 31.41
N PRO A 491 -1.59 9.00 30.86
CA PRO A 491 -2.45 8.91 29.68
C PRO A 491 -3.80 9.60 29.92
N GLY A 492 -4.26 10.44 28.99
CA GLY A 492 -5.57 11.10 29.09
C GLY A 492 -6.76 10.15 28.90
N HIS A 493 -6.52 8.99 28.32
CA HIS A 493 -7.49 7.92 28.13
C HIS A 493 -6.76 6.58 28.07
N PRO A 494 -7.41 5.46 28.41
CA PRO A 494 -6.82 4.13 28.31
C PRO A 494 -6.26 3.87 26.90
N ARG A 495 -5.04 3.33 26.82
CA ARG A 495 -4.38 2.89 25.59
C ARG A 495 -3.88 1.47 25.78
N ASP A 496 -4.14 0.59 24.82
CA ASP A 496 -3.73 -0.81 24.98
C ASP A 496 -2.23 -1.01 24.76
N TYR A 497 -1.59 -0.14 23.98
CA TYR A 497 -0.26 -0.41 23.42
C TYR A 497 0.78 0.69 23.59
N GLU A 498 0.56 1.90 23.06
CA GLU A 498 1.54 2.99 23.12
C GLU A 498 0.91 4.29 23.65
N TRP A 499 1.71 5.02 24.42
CA TRP A 499 1.41 6.35 24.91
C TRP A 499 2.59 7.30 24.61
N THR A 500 2.35 8.29 23.74
CA THR A 500 3.27 9.42 23.57
C THR A 500 3.12 10.37 24.75
N VAL A 501 4.18 10.49 25.56
CA VAL A 501 4.19 11.28 26.79
C VAL A 501 4.29 12.77 26.48
N GLY A 502 5.24 13.16 25.63
CA GLY A 502 5.56 14.56 25.40
C GLY A 502 6.75 14.75 24.46
N THR A 503 6.98 16.00 24.08
CA THR A 503 8.21 16.42 23.39
C THR A 503 8.93 17.48 24.22
N ILE A 504 10.23 17.33 24.40
CA ILE A 504 11.12 18.34 24.97
C ILE A 504 11.87 19.00 23.81
N THR A 505 11.76 20.30 23.65
CA THR A 505 12.50 21.06 22.64
C THR A 505 13.47 21.99 23.33
N VAL A 506 14.74 21.91 22.94
CA VAL A 506 15.81 22.72 23.53
C VAL A 506 16.32 23.69 22.48
N VAL A 507 16.28 24.98 22.76
CA VAL A 507 16.73 26.06 21.88
C VAL A 507 17.68 26.98 22.65
N GLY A 508 18.98 26.83 22.41
CA GLY A 508 20.00 27.48 23.23
C GLY A 508 19.93 26.96 24.67
N ASP A 509 19.75 27.86 25.63
CA ASP A 509 19.61 27.53 27.05
C ASP A 509 18.15 27.33 27.49
N GLU A 510 17.18 27.55 26.58
CA GLU A 510 15.77 27.38 26.88
C GLU A 510 15.31 25.94 26.63
N ILE A 511 14.57 25.39 27.60
CA ILE A 511 14.01 24.03 27.52
C ILE A 511 12.49 24.13 27.63
N HIS A 512 11.80 23.71 26.56
CA HIS A 512 10.35 23.75 26.44
C HIS A 512 9.79 22.33 26.39
N MET A 513 8.99 21.96 27.38
CA MET A 513 8.28 20.67 27.37
C MET A 513 6.82 20.85 26.95
N VAL A 514 6.39 20.10 25.93
CA VAL A 514 5.01 20.04 25.45
C VAL A 514 4.45 18.64 25.72
N PRO A 515 3.60 18.45 26.74
CA PRO A 515 2.96 17.16 26.98
C PRO A 515 1.93 16.85 25.89
N TYR A 516 1.84 15.58 25.49
CA TYR A 516 0.82 15.11 24.56
C TYR A 516 -0.39 14.58 25.35
N ALA A 517 -1.57 15.18 25.10
CA ALA A 517 -2.90 14.75 25.56
C ALA A 517 -2.92 13.83 26.82
N GLY A 518 -2.97 14.46 28.00
CA GLY A 518 -3.05 13.79 29.30
C GLY A 518 -3.27 14.80 30.43
N GLU A 519 -3.66 14.31 31.62
CA GLU A 519 -3.66 15.15 32.82
C GLU A 519 -2.21 15.50 33.18
N THR A 520 -1.90 16.79 33.23
CA THR A 520 -0.61 17.28 33.69
C THR A 520 -0.74 17.73 35.14
N VAL A 521 -0.09 17.03 36.05
CA VAL A 521 0.06 17.49 37.44
C VAL A 521 1.44 18.10 37.57
N LEU A 522 1.50 19.43 37.67
CA LEU A 522 2.74 20.12 38.04
C LEU A 522 2.93 19.92 39.56
N SER A 523 3.98 19.21 39.96
CA SER A 523 4.38 19.17 41.36
C SER A 523 5.15 20.45 41.66
N ALA A 524 4.66 21.24 42.61
CA ALA A 524 5.37 22.41 43.14
C ALA A 524 6.68 22.04 43.84
#